data_AF-A0A556PR48-F1
#
_entry.id   AF-A0A556PR48-F1
#
_cell.length_a   1.000
_cell.length_b   1.000
_cell.length_c   1.000
_cell.angle_alpha   90.00
_cell.angle_beta   90.00
_cell.angle_gamma   90.00
#
_symmetry.space_group_name_H-M   'P 1'
#
loop_
_entity.id
_entity.type
_entity.pdbx_description
1 polymer ?
#
loop_
_entity_poly.entity_id
_entity_poly.type
_entity_poly.pdbx_seq_one_letter_code
_entity_poly.pdbx_strand_id
1 'polypeptide(L)' 'MYIIARKVNGKTEFLKDSSSTSNKKFDDFSAAENFVRKLNSHTKSNKKWYITEVKDEQRNETLPK' A
#
# COMPACT_ATOMS: atom_id res chain seq x y z
N MET A 1 11.29 0.15 -2.34
CA MET A 1 10.36 0.26 -1.20
C MET A 1 9.07 -0.47 -1.53
N TYR A 2 8.43 -1.07 -0.53
CA TYR A 2 7.16 -1.79 -0.66
C TYR A 2 6.06 -1.02 0.04
N ILE A 3 4.87 -0.96 -0.56
CA ILE A 3 3.66 -0.44 0.07
C ILE A 3 2.55 -1.47 0.01
N ILE A 4 1.57 -1.29 0.87
CA ILE A 4 0.42 -2.17 0.94
C ILE A 4 -0.76 -1.49 0.26
N ALA A 5 -1.41 -2.21 -0.65
CA ALA A 5 -2.55 -1.72 -1.41
C ALA A 5 -3.71 -2.73 -1.36
N ARG A 6 -4.92 -2.26 -1.60
CA ARG A 6 -6.10 -3.12 -1.81
C ARG A 6 -6.97 -2.54 -2.91
N LYS A 7 -7.79 -3.40 -3.53
CA LYS A 7 -8.81 -2.95 -4.49
C LYS A 7 -10.18 -3.00 -3.83
N VAL A 8 -10.85 -1.86 -3.75
CA VAL A 8 -12.20 -1.74 -3.19
C VAL A 8 -13.07 -1.00 -4.20
N ASN A 9 -14.13 -1.66 -4.68
CA ASN A 9 -15.09 -1.08 -5.62
C ASN A 9 -14.41 -0.42 -6.85
N GLY A 10 -13.40 -1.07 -7.42
CA GLY A 10 -12.67 -0.57 -8.59
C GLY A 10 -11.59 0.48 -8.29
N LYS A 11 -11.52 1.01 -7.06
CA LYS A 11 -10.48 1.95 -6.62
C LYS A 11 -9.34 1.22 -5.91
N THR A 12 -8.12 1.64 -6.19
CA THR A 12 -6.94 1.20 -5.42
C THR A 12 -6.77 2.10 -4.22
N GLU A 13 -6.80 1.51 -3.02
CA GLU A 13 -6.51 2.19 -1.76
C GLU A 13 -5.16 1.73 -1.24
N PHE A 14 -4.35 2.70 -0.79
CA PHE A 14 -3.08 2.43 -0.14
C PHE A 14 -3.25 2.46 1.37
N LEU A 15 -2.58 1.52 2.05
CA LEU A 15 -2.54 1.51 3.50
C LEU A 15 -1.76 2.74 3.96
N LYS A 16 -2.38 3.59 4.76
CA LYS A 16 -1.74 4.75 5.38
C LYS A 16 -1.21 4.39 6.76
N ASP A 17 -0.16 5.08 7.19
CA ASP A 17 0.28 4.96 8.58
C ASP A 17 -0.77 5.60 9.50
N SER A 18 -1.07 4.98 10.65
CA SER A 18 -2.06 5.50 11.59
C SER A 18 -1.71 6.88 12.14
N SER A 19 -0.45 7.29 12.06
CA SER A 19 0.06 8.57 12.55
C SER A 19 0.29 9.62 11.46
N SER A 20 0.05 9.29 10.18
CA SER A 20 0.39 10.18 9.06
C SER A 20 -0.61 10.10 7.91
N THR A 21 -0.68 11.14 7.09
CA THR A 21 -1.35 11.10 5.79
C THR A 21 -0.57 10.28 4.75
N SER A 22 0.66 9.87 5.09
CA SER A 22 1.59 9.13 4.25
C SER A 22 1.26 7.64 4.15
N ASN A 23 1.61 7.05 3.01
CA ASN A 23 1.48 5.60 2.79
C ASN A 23 2.45 4.84 3.69
N LYS A 24 2.01 3.69 4.22
CA LYS A 24 2.81 2.74 4.96
C LYS A 24 3.85 2.13 4.01
N LYS A 25 5.11 2.53 4.16
CA LYS A 25 6.24 2.02 3.39
C LYS A 25 7.01 1.00 4.22
N PHE A 26 7.53 -0.01 3.55
CA PHE A 26 8.41 -1.03 4.10
C PHE A 26 9.66 -1.09 3.22
N ASP A 27 10.83 -1.10 3.85
CA ASP A 27 12.09 -1.25 3.12
C ASP A 27 12.34 -2.71 2.71
N ASP A 28 11.77 -3.65 3.47
CA ASP A 28 11.92 -5.08 3.27
C ASP A 28 10.60 -5.76 2.83
N PHE A 29 10.70 -6.64 1.83
CA PHE A 29 9.55 -7.39 1.32
C PHE A 29 8.97 -8.34 2.37
N SER A 30 9.83 -9.03 3.12
CA SER A 30 9.40 -10.01 4.14
C SER A 30 8.65 -9.31 5.28
N ALA A 31 9.08 -8.10 5.66
CA ALA A 31 8.35 -7.26 6.60
C ALA A 31 6.97 -6.86 6.06
N ALA A 32 6.89 -6.43 4.80
CA ALA A 32 5.61 -6.12 4.15
C ALA A 32 4.71 -7.35 4.06
N GLU A 33 5.25 -8.52 3.74
CA GLU A 33 4.51 -9.76 3.62
C GLU A 33 3.94 -10.24 4.95
N ASN A 34 4.77 -10.26 6.00
CA ASN A 34 4.31 -10.59 7.34
C ASN A 34 3.19 -9.64 7.79
N PHE A 35 3.29 -8.36 7.45
CA PHE A 35 2.24 -7.39 7.75
C PHE A 35 0.97 -7.68 6.96
N VAL A 36 1.05 -7.88 5.64
CA VAL A 36 -0.11 -8.18 4.79
C VAL A 36 -0.80 -9.47 5.22
N ARG A 37 -0.05 -10.51 5.58
CA ARG A 37 -0.63 -11.78 6.08
C ARG A 37 -1.45 -11.55 7.36
N LYS A 38 -0.88 -10.84 8.34
CA LYS A 38 -1.59 -10.46 9.58
C LYS A 38 -2.78 -9.54 9.29
N LEU A 39 -2.64 -8.59 8.37
CA LEU A 39 -3.73 -7.68 8.02
C LEU A 39 -4.88 -8.44 7.34
N ASN A 40 -4.56 -9.40 6.48
CA ASN A 40 -5.53 -10.20 5.77
C ASN A 40 -6.25 -11.23 6.64
N SER A 41 -5.66 -11.69 7.76
CA SER A 41 -6.38 -12.57 8.70
C SER A 41 -7.55 -11.87 9.38
N HIS A 42 -7.52 -10.54 9.47
CA HIS A 42 -8.61 -9.71 10.01
C HIS A 42 -9.45 -9.02 8.93
N THR A 43 -9.13 -9.23 7.65
CA THR A 43 -9.80 -8.56 6.53
C THR A 43 -10.72 -9.53 5.79
N LYS A 44 -11.93 -9.06 5.42
CA LYS A 44 -12.88 -9.85 4.63
C LYS A 44 -12.26 -10.25 3.28
N SER A 45 -12.59 -11.45 2.79
CA SER A 45 -11.97 -12.04 1.59
C SER A 45 -12.09 -11.16 0.33
N ASN A 46 -13.13 -10.34 0.22
CA ASN A 46 -13.35 -9.43 -0.91
C ASN A 46 -12.57 -8.10 -0.83
N LYS A 47 -11.81 -7.87 0.25
CA LYS A 47 -11.06 -6.63 0.49
C LYS A 47 -9.60 -6.90 0.86
N LYS A 48 -9.07 -8.05 0.45
CA LYS A 48 -7.69 -8.46 0.76
C LYS A 48 -6.69 -7.42 0.27
N TRP A 49 -5.67 -7.24 1.09
CA TRP A 49 -4.51 -6.41 0.85
C TRP A 49 -3.44 -7.21 0.12
N TYR A 50 -2.65 -6.54 -0.71
CA TYR A 50 -1.52 -7.06 -1.44
C TYR A 50 -0.34 -6.09 -1.36
N ILE A 51 0.86 -6.61 -1.55
CA ILE A 51 2.09 -5.83 -1.56
C ILE A 51 2.30 -5.31 -2.98
N THR A 52 2.69 -4.06 -3.12
CA THR A 52 3.14 -3.50 -4.39
C THR A 52 4.47 -2.78 -4.17
N GLU A 53 5.36 -2.92 -5.14
CA GLU A 53 6.62 -2.20 -5.17
C GLU A 53 6.36 -0.77 -5.58
N VAL A 54 6.82 0.18 -4.77
CA VAL A 54 7.02 1.55 -5.21
C VAL A 54 8.36 1.54 -5.90
N LYS A 55 8.34 1.33 -7.21
CA LYS A 55 9.42 1.87 -8.04
C LYS A 55 9.27 3.38 -7.94
N ASP A 56 10.34 4.09 -7.64
CA ASP A 56 10.42 5.55 -7.64
C ASP A 56 10.08 6.09 -9.04
N GLU A 57 8.79 6.09 -9.38
CA GLU A 57 8.21 6.74 -10.55
C GLU A 57 7.06 7.62 -10.09
N GLN A 58 7.34 8.38 -9.02
CA GLN A 58 6.70 9.66 -8.74
C GLN A 58 7.78 10.75 -8.71
N ARG A 59 8.56 10.86 -9.79
CA ARG A 59 8.83 12.20 -10.33
C ARG A 59 7.70 12.45 -11.31
N ASN A 60 6.73 13.25 -10.89
CA ASN A 60 5.95 14.18 -11.73
C ASN A 60 4.77 14.67 -10.88
N GLU A 61 5.09 15.32 -9.77
CA GLU A 61 4.28 16.47 -9.37
C GLU A 61 4.69 17.65 -10.30
N THR A 62 3.66 18.21 -10.94
CA THR A 62 3.53 19.57 -11.50
C THR A 62 4.32 20.00 -12.75
N LEU A 63 3.57 20.20 -13.85
CA LEU A 63 3.67 21.44 -14.63
C LEU A 63 2.25 21.86 -15.10
N PRO A 64 1.67 22.95 -14.57
CA PRO A 64 0.53 23.60 -15.21
C PRO A 64 0.99 24.26 -16.53
N LYS A 65 0.12 24.23 -17.54
CA LYS A 65 0.20 25.11 -18.72
C LYS A 65 -0.84 26.19 -18.59
#